data_AF-A0A3D5MV54-F1
#
_entry.id   AF-A0A3D5MV54-F1
#
_cell.length_a   1.000
_cell.length_b   1.000
_cell.length_c   1.000
_cell.angle_alpha   90.00
_cell.angle_beta   90.00
_cell.angle_gamma   90.00
#
_symmetry.space_group_name_H-M   'P 1'
#
loop_
_entity.id
_entity.type
_entity.pdbx_description
1 polymer ?
#
loop_
_entity_poly.entity_id
_entity_poly.type
_entity_poly.pdbx_seq_one_letter_code
_entity_poly.pdbx_strand_id
1 'polypeptide(L)'
;MKSNKLKIIAGIIIVFGLPILFLFGKTIFYQGIIIKSWNNYYDEGNIVLFYESLNNQKNSKLNEKYQINDFVNSEQSEFDKVLKCTNIVKGLIEKDDVPETGLRSAFDILEKKTDSKKVNFKDAAIIARDIINCTGVKTRIGVFRKGGAQYENNCEYYVIEYWSTELNKWVMVDFLDQGYFLDGDNKLSAIEVLKCNLRRTPYLGNTSQQDYKNNINKYLDSYSVNIENSNANMRSNCIVTYVKNDEALEIKFKNKYPAPTIFTKQTQLFEKSPFNDLLKDDSKEYLLITVSKLIEENKDKSDSDTLKTETNSIGDKKEKIIGDKIMISAFKNDKVLKSFYLSINGSEFEKIENYKERVLEKGTTKIDLSTDGSTVVSSVTIDKK
;
A
#
# COMPACT_ATOMS: atom_id res chain seq x y z
N MET A 1 -14.05 36.31 -49.42
CA MET A 1 -14.81 35.04 -49.30
C MET A 1 -14.09 33.90 -48.55
N LYS A 2 -12.76 33.75 -48.58
CA LYS A 2 -12.04 32.65 -47.86
C LYS A 2 -12.04 32.78 -46.33
N SER A 3 -11.98 34.00 -45.78
CA SER A 3 -11.93 34.26 -44.33
C SER A 3 -13.19 33.83 -43.57
N ASN A 4 -14.39 34.04 -44.13
CA ASN A 4 -15.64 33.65 -43.47
C ASN A 4 -15.87 32.13 -43.44
N LYS A 5 -15.40 31.39 -44.46
CA LYS A 5 -15.47 29.93 -44.45
C LYS A 5 -14.58 29.32 -43.35
N LEU A 6 -13.40 29.90 -43.11
CA LEU A 6 -12.49 29.44 -42.06
C LEU A 6 -13.06 29.66 -40.65
N LYS A 7 -13.71 30.81 -40.42
CA LYS A 7 -14.38 31.11 -39.13
C LYS A 7 -15.59 30.21 -38.87
N ILE A 8 -16.35 29.87 -39.92
CA ILE A 8 -17.49 28.94 -39.81
C ILE A 8 -17.01 27.51 -39.51
N ILE A 9 -15.94 27.05 -40.16
CA ILE A 9 -15.35 25.73 -39.90
C ILE A 9 -14.77 25.65 -38.46
N ALA A 10 -14.06 26.70 -38.01
CA ALA A 10 -13.55 26.76 -36.64
C ALA A 10 -14.67 26.76 -35.58
N GLY A 11 -15.77 27.47 -35.84
CA GLY A 11 -16.96 27.45 -34.98
C GLY A 11 -17.61 26.08 -34.88
N ILE A 12 -17.70 25.34 -35.99
CA ILE A 12 -18.26 23.98 -36.01
C ILE A 12 -17.38 22.99 -35.24
N ILE A 13 -16.05 23.10 -35.34
CA ILE A 13 -15.12 22.23 -34.58
C ILE A 13 -15.19 22.51 -33.07
N ILE A 14 -15.39 23.77 -32.66
CA ILE A 14 -15.55 24.11 -31.25
C ILE A 14 -16.90 23.64 -30.70
N VAL A 15 -17.98 23.76 -31.48
CA VAL A 15 -19.35 23.43 -31.03
C VAL A 15 -19.64 21.92 -31.11
N PHE A 16 -19.10 21.20 -32.10
CA PHE A 16 -19.35 19.77 -32.27
C PHE A 16 -18.11 18.91 -32.00
N GLY A 17 -16.92 19.38 -32.37
CA GLY A 17 -15.67 18.64 -32.17
C GLY A 17 -15.27 18.53 -30.70
N LEU A 18 -15.37 19.61 -29.91
CA LEU A 18 -15.03 19.57 -28.47
C LEU A 18 -15.98 18.68 -27.65
N PRO A 19 -17.33 18.72 -27.82
CA PRO A 19 -18.21 17.82 -27.10
C PRO A 19 -18.07 16.36 -27.54
N ILE A 20 -17.81 16.09 -28.81
CA ILE A 20 -17.53 14.73 -29.30
C ILE A 20 -16.20 14.21 -28.74
N LEU A 21 -15.14 15.04 -28.69
CA LEU A 21 -13.89 14.70 -27.99
C LEU A 21 -14.08 14.52 -26.47
N PHE A 22 -14.99 15.27 -25.85
CA PHE A 22 -15.32 15.13 -24.42
C PHE A 22 -16.16 13.88 -24.14
N LEU A 23 -17.05 13.50 -25.07
CA LEU A 23 -17.86 12.28 -25.02
C LEU A 23 -16.99 11.04 -25.27
N PHE A 24 -16.16 11.03 -26.32
CA PHE A 24 -15.22 9.94 -26.62
C PHE A 24 -14.05 9.87 -25.62
N GLY A 25 -13.63 10.99 -25.04
CA GLY A 25 -12.65 11.02 -23.95
C GLY A 25 -13.18 10.37 -22.67
N LYS A 26 -14.50 10.35 -22.46
CA LYS A 26 -15.17 9.62 -21.37
C LYS A 26 -15.48 8.16 -21.68
N THR A 27 -15.62 7.78 -22.95
CA THR A 27 -15.79 6.38 -23.41
C THR A 27 -14.49 5.73 -23.86
N ILE A 28 -13.38 6.03 -23.18
CA ILE A 28 -12.30 5.05 -23.10
C ILE A 28 -12.89 3.88 -22.28
N PHE A 29 -13.25 2.80 -22.97
CA PHE A 29 -13.53 1.52 -22.32
C PHE A 29 -12.23 1.09 -21.63
N TYR A 30 -12.05 1.49 -20.38
CA TYR A 30 -10.92 1.05 -19.59
C TYR A 30 -11.04 -0.48 -19.43
N GLN A 31 -10.22 -1.21 -20.18
CA GLN A 31 -9.95 -2.62 -19.91
C GLN A 31 -9.35 -2.69 -18.51
N GLY A 32 -9.94 -3.48 -17.61
CA GLY A 32 -9.55 -3.48 -16.22
C GLY A 32 -10.57 -4.16 -15.32
N ILE A 33 -10.32 -4.06 -14.01
CA ILE A 33 -11.15 -4.64 -12.97
C ILE A 33 -11.89 -3.50 -12.26
N ILE A 34 -13.22 -3.55 -12.25
CA ILE A 34 -14.08 -2.55 -11.63
C ILE A 34 -14.83 -3.18 -10.47
N ILE A 35 -14.85 -2.51 -9.33
CA ILE A 35 -15.64 -2.91 -8.17
C ILE A 35 -17.05 -2.36 -8.33
N LYS A 36 -18.05 -3.24 -8.40
CA LYS A 36 -19.47 -2.85 -8.50
C LYS A 36 -20.10 -2.69 -7.12
N SER A 37 -19.73 -3.54 -6.17
CA SER A 37 -20.16 -3.47 -4.77
C SER A 37 -19.13 -4.10 -3.86
N TRP A 38 -18.92 -3.52 -2.67
CA TRP A 38 -18.00 -4.02 -1.66
C TRP A 38 -18.66 -4.08 -0.28
N ASN A 39 -19.49 -5.11 -0.05
CA ASN A 39 -20.09 -5.37 1.26
C ASN A 39 -19.14 -6.22 2.10
N ASN A 40 -17.94 -5.68 2.30
CA ASN A 40 -16.80 -6.35 2.92
C ASN A 40 -15.81 -5.34 3.54
N TYR A 41 -16.30 -4.17 3.93
CA TYR A 41 -15.47 -3.21 4.68
C TYR A 41 -15.25 -3.72 6.09
N TYR A 42 -13.99 -3.78 6.52
CA TYR A 42 -13.64 -4.03 7.90
C TYR A 42 -14.13 -2.87 8.76
N ASP A 43 -15.01 -3.16 9.71
CA ASP A 43 -15.66 -2.19 10.59
C ASP A 43 -15.34 -2.44 12.08
N GLU A 44 -14.38 -3.33 12.35
CA GLU A 44 -13.96 -3.73 13.69
C GLU A 44 -12.59 -3.12 14.07
N GLY A 45 -12.07 -3.39 15.26
CA GLY A 45 -10.85 -2.77 15.81
C GLY A 45 -9.77 -3.78 16.24
N ASN A 46 -9.94 -5.04 15.88
CA ASN A 46 -9.32 -6.16 16.58
C ASN A 46 -8.07 -6.69 15.84
N ILE A 47 -7.77 -6.21 14.63
CA ILE A 47 -6.51 -6.50 13.95
C ILE A 47 -5.33 -6.10 14.86
N VAL A 48 -4.43 -7.05 15.11
CA VAL A 48 -3.16 -6.81 15.79
C VAL A 48 -2.17 -6.26 14.79
N LEU A 49 -1.62 -5.09 15.08
CA LEU A 49 -0.49 -4.55 14.32
C LEU A 49 0.80 -4.93 15.03
N PHE A 50 1.70 -5.52 14.27
CA PHE A 50 2.96 -6.00 14.79
C PHE A 50 4.09 -5.02 14.50
N TYR A 51 4.94 -4.79 15.50
CA TYR A 51 6.04 -3.82 15.44
C TYR A 51 7.37 -4.46 15.79
N GLU A 52 8.45 -3.74 15.47
CA GLU A 52 9.81 -4.19 15.70
C GLU A 52 10.11 -4.44 17.18
N SER A 53 10.86 -5.51 17.44
CA SER A 53 11.34 -5.83 18.79
C SER A 53 12.61 -5.05 19.09
N LEU A 54 12.83 -4.69 20.35
CA LEU A 54 14.06 -3.98 20.77
C LEU A 54 15.33 -4.80 20.54
N ASN A 55 15.23 -6.14 20.49
CA ASN A 55 16.37 -7.06 20.38
C ASN A 55 16.60 -7.54 18.93
N ASN A 56 16.26 -6.72 17.94
CA ASN A 56 16.44 -7.08 16.55
C ASN A 56 17.92 -7.05 16.13
N GLN A 57 18.49 -8.21 15.80
CA GLN A 57 19.90 -8.33 15.43
C GLN A 57 20.31 -7.48 14.20
N LYS A 58 19.42 -7.31 13.21
CA LYS A 58 19.72 -6.48 12.04
C LYS A 58 19.75 -5.01 12.39
N ASN A 59 18.87 -4.55 13.28
CA ASN A 59 18.91 -3.18 13.77
C ASN A 59 20.13 -2.92 14.66
N SER A 60 20.57 -3.91 15.45
CA SER A 60 21.83 -3.80 16.20
C SER A 60 23.03 -3.64 15.26
N LYS A 61 23.14 -4.46 14.21
CA LYS A 61 24.19 -4.34 13.19
C LYS A 61 24.12 -3.02 12.43
N LEU A 62 22.90 -2.56 12.11
CA LEU A 62 22.68 -1.27 11.45
C LEU A 62 23.16 -0.11 12.34
N ASN A 63 22.81 -0.15 13.63
CA ASN A 63 23.25 0.85 14.60
C ASN A 63 24.77 0.85 14.79
N GLU A 64 25.40 -0.32 14.89
CA GLU A 64 26.85 -0.44 15.01
C GLU A 64 27.58 0.14 13.77
N LYS A 65 27.11 -0.20 12.57
CA LYS A 65 27.73 0.22 11.32
C LYS A 65 27.63 1.74 11.08
N TYR A 66 26.49 2.34 11.42
CA TYR A 66 26.20 3.75 11.11
C TYR A 66 26.17 4.67 12.34
N GLN A 67 26.49 4.14 13.53
CA GLN A 67 26.54 4.87 14.80
C GLN A 67 25.27 5.67 15.09
N ILE A 68 24.10 5.13 14.74
CA ILE A 68 22.83 5.86 14.73
C ILE A 68 22.52 6.46 16.11
N ASN A 69 22.66 5.65 17.16
CA ASN A 69 22.39 6.08 18.53
C ASN A 69 23.36 7.18 19.01
N ASP A 70 24.59 7.21 18.51
CA ASP A 70 25.56 8.25 18.88
C ASP A 70 25.18 9.61 18.28
N PHE A 71 24.54 9.64 17.10
CA PHE A 71 24.09 10.86 16.45
C PHE A 71 22.81 11.46 17.03
N VAL A 72 22.02 10.66 17.76
CA VAL A 72 20.68 11.05 18.23
C VAL A 72 20.55 11.08 19.76
N ASN A 73 21.57 10.64 20.50
CA ASN A 73 21.54 10.56 21.96
C ASN A 73 21.38 11.93 22.65
N SER A 74 21.81 13.01 22.00
CA SER A 74 21.71 14.37 22.53
C SER A 74 20.30 14.95 22.44
N GLU A 75 19.49 14.41 21.53
CA GLU A 75 18.12 14.88 21.29
C GLU A 75 17.19 14.41 22.42
N GLN A 76 16.41 15.34 22.97
CA GLN A 76 15.55 15.05 24.13
C GLN A 76 14.19 14.48 23.72
N SER A 77 13.57 15.05 22.67
CA SER A 77 12.24 14.63 22.22
C SER A 77 12.30 13.49 21.21
N GLU A 78 11.27 12.65 21.18
CA GLU A 78 11.13 11.60 20.15
C GLU A 78 11.06 12.21 18.75
N PHE A 79 10.43 13.38 18.63
CA PHE A 79 10.31 14.08 17.37
C PHE A 79 11.67 14.53 16.81
N ASP A 80 12.52 15.13 17.65
CA ASP A 80 13.84 15.60 17.23
C ASP A 80 14.75 14.42 16.88
N LYS A 81 14.67 13.31 17.63
CA LYS A 81 15.33 12.04 17.28
C LYS A 81 14.90 11.55 15.89
N VAL A 82 13.60 11.54 15.61
CA VAL A 82 13.06 11.14 14.30
C VAL A 82 13.58 12.05 13.19
N LEU A 83 13.52 13.38 13.34
CA LEU A 83 14.07 14.30 12.35
C LEU A 83 15.58 14.09 12.15
N LYS A 84 16.35 13.86 13.22
CA LYS A 84 17.78 13.55 13.13
C LYS A 84 18.03 12.24 12.37
N CYS A 85 17.26 11.19 12.63
CA CYS A 85 17.31 9.95 11.87
C CYS A 85 17.04 10.16 10.37
N THR A 86 16.07 11.02 10.01
CA THR A 86 15.80 11.31 8.59
C THR A 86 16.96 12.05 7.91
N ASN A 87 17.75 12.84 8.65
CA ASN A 87 19.00 13.40 8.13
C ASN A 87 20.07 12.32 7.87
N ILE A 88 20.20 11.33 8.74
CA ILE A 88 21.08 10.18 8.52
C ILE A 88 20.66 9.45 7.23
N VAL A 89 19.36 9.18 7.05
CA VAL A 89 18.82 8.56 5.83
C VAL A 89 19.26 9.32 4.57
N LYS A 90 19.10 10.65 4.54
CA LYS A 90 19.53 11.49 3.41
C LYS A 90 21.02 11.40 3.10
N GLY A 91 21.87 11.18 4.11
CA GLY A 91 23.30 10.96 3.91
C GLY A 91 23.64 9.60 3.30
N LEU A 92 22.80 8.60 3.56
CA LEU A 92 23.03 7.21 3.15
C LEU A 92 22.49 6.90 1.74
N ILE A 93 21.37 7.51 1.35
CA ILE A 93 20.66 7.15 0.12
C ILE A 93 20.25 8.33 -0.75
N GLU A 94 20.00 8.03 -2.02
CA GLU A 94 19.41 8.93 -3.01
C GLU A 94 18.20 8.23 -3.65
N LYS A 95 17.01 8.85 -3.58
CA LYS A 95 15.79 8.26 -4.17
C LYS A 95 15.80 8.41 -5.69
N ASP A 96 15.91 7.31 -6.42
CA ASP A 96 15.93 7.26 -7.89
C ASP A 96 14.92 6.23 -8.45
N ASP A 97 14.72 6.24 -9.77
CA ASP A 97 13.89 5.27 -10.49
C ASP A 97 14.70 4.00 -10.80
N VAL A 98 14.93 3.19 -9.75
CA VAL A 98 15.64 1.90 -9.83
C VAL A 98 14.72 0.76 -9.37
N PRO A 99 14.92 -0.49 -9.81
CA PRO A 99 14.10 -1.61 -9.35
C PRO A 99 14.13 -1.80 -7.82
N GLU A 100 13.02 -2.31 -7.26
CA GLU A 100 12.97 -2.74 -5.86
C GLU A 100 13.85 -3.95 -5.58
N THR A 101 14.53 -3.92 -4.43
CA THR A 101 15.40 -5.03 -4.03
C THR A 101 14.63 -6.29 -3.63
N GLY A 102 13.36 -6.12 -3.22
CA GLY A 102 12.52 -7.16 -2.62
C GLY A 102 12.88 -7.50 -1.16
N LEU A 103 13.84 -6.77 -0.57
CA LEU A 103 14.31 -7.01 0.79
C LEU A 103 13.43 -6.26 1.82
N ARG A 104 13.46 -6.71 3.07
CA ARG A 104 12.55 -6.22 4.14
C ARG A 104 13.26 -5.43 5.26
N SER A 105 14.59 -5.39 5.24
CA SER A 105 15.39 -4.69 6.24
C SER A 105 16.36 -3.71 5.60
N ALA A 106 16.62 -2.60 6.29
CA ALA A 106 17.60 -1.62 5.86
C ALA A 106 19.00 -2.19 5.75
N PHE A 107 19.39 -3.05 6.70
CA PHE A 107 20.70 -3.69 6.71
C PHE A 107 20.93 -4.48 5.41
N ASP A 108 20.00 -5.35 5.02
CA ASP A 108 20.17 -6.14 3.79
C ASP A 108 20.15 -5.25 2.53
N ILE A 109 19.30 -4.21 2.50
CA ILE A 109 19.21 -3.30 1.35
C ILE A 109 20.53 -2.55 1.15
N LEU A 110 21.10 -2.01 2.23
CA LEU A 110 22.34 -1.25 2.19
C LEU A 110 23.55 -2.15 1.90
N GLU A 111 23.58 -3.39 2.42
CA GLU A 111 24.61 -4.39 2.07
C GLU A 111 24.54 -4.79 0.60
N LYS A 112 23.34 -4.92 0.01
CA LYS A 112 23.20 -5.25 -1.42
C LYS A 112 23.63 -4.11 -2.35
N LYS A 113 23.74 -2.88 -1.84
CA LYS A 113 23.94 -1.64 -2.60
C LYS A 113 25.29 -0.98 -2.33
N THR A 114 26.32 -1.75 -1.95
CA THR A 114 27.64 -1.25 -1.51
C THR A 114 28.21 -0.10 -2.36
N ASP A 115 27.97 -0.12 -3.67
CA ASP A 115 28.61 0.80 -4.62
C ASP A 115 27.69 1.92 -5.12
N SER A 116 26.43 1.98 -4.68
CA SER A 116 25.46 2.98 -5.14
C SER A 116 24.48 3.38 -4.06
N LYS A 117 24.34 4.70 -3.85
CA LYS A 117 23.33 5.28 -2.93
C LYS A 117 21.90 5.20 -3.49
N LYS A 118 21.74 4.83 -4.77
CA LYS A 118 20.45 4.88 -5.45
C LYS A 118 19.52 3.77 -4.99
N VAL A 119 18.37 4.16 -4.48
CA VAL A 119 17.28 3.26 -4.05
C VAL A 119 15.94 3.79 -4.56
N ASN A 120 14.97 2.90 -4.78
CA ASN A 120 13.59 3.34 -5.02
C ASN A 120 12.93 3.82 -3.73
N PHE A 121 11.74 4.41 -3.89
CA PHE A 121 11.01 5.03 -2.79
C PHE A 121 10.61 4.04 -1.68
N LYS A 122 10.27 2.79 -2.03
CA LYS A 122 9.89 1.77 -1.05
C LYS A 122 11.08 1.30 -0.22
N ASP A 123 12.21 0.99 -0.87
CA ASP A 123 13.46 0.64 -0.20
C ASP A 123 13.94 1.81 0.68
N ALA A 124 13.78 3.06 0.23
CA ALA A 124 14.06 4.25 1.02
C ALA A 124 13.21 4.33 2.31
N ALA A 125 11.91 4.00 2.21
CA ALA A 125 11.02 3.97 3.37
C ALA A 125 11.37 2.84 4.35
N ILE A 126 11.79 1.66 3.86
CA ILE A 126 12.30 0.57 4.70
C ILE A 126 13.57 1.02 5.46
N ILE A 127 14.49 1.69 4.76
CA ILE A 127 15.69 2.26 5.37
C ILE A 127 15.35 3.27 6.45
N ALA A 128 14.45 4.22 6.17
CA ALA A 128 14.03 5.23 7.13
C ALA A 128 13.37 4.61 8.37
N ARG A 129 12.45 3.66 8.19
CA ARG A 129 11.79 2.96 9.29
C ARG A 129 12.79 2.29 10.23
N ASP A 130 13.73 1.52 9.68
CA ASP A 130 14.67 0.74 10.52
C ASP A 130 15.71 1.62 11.20
N ILE A 131 16.17 2.70 10.54
CA ILE A 131 17.05 3.69 11.18
C ILE A 131 16.37 4.35 12.38
N ILE A 132 15.09 4.71 12.27
CA ILE A 132 14.34 5.26 13.40
C ILE A 132 14.14 4.19 14.48
N ASN A 133 13.81 2.94 14.10
CA ASN A 133 13.66 1.83 15.04
C ASN A 133 14.94 1.55 15.86
N CYS A 134 16.15 1.85 15.35
CA CYS A 134 17.40 1.72 16.12
C CYS A 134 17.41 2.58 17.40
N THR A 135 16.62 3.65 17.44
CA THR A 135 16.51 4.57 18.58
C THR A 135 15.50 4.12 19.65
N GLY A 136 14.80 3.00 19.41
CA GLY A 136 13.74 2.49 20.27
C GLY A 136 12.35 3.07 20.00
N VAL A 137 12.23 4.08 19.13
CA VAL A 137 10.95 4.69 18.74
C VAL A 137 10.16 3.73 17.85
N LYS A 138 8.90 3.45 18.23
CA LYS A 138 7.99 2.59 17.45
C LYS A 138 7.61 3.27 16.14
N THR A 139 7.91 2.61 15.03
CA THR A 139 7.78 3.20 13.69
C THR A 139 7.08 2.26 12.72
N ARG A 140 6.31 2.81 11.79
CA ARG A 140 5.70 2.10 10.66
C ARG A 140 5.83 2.88 9.35
N ILE A 141 5.68 2.16 8.24
CA ILE A 141 5.63 2.76 6.91
C ILE A 141 4.16 3.00 6.56
N GLY A 142 3.86 4.25 6.22
CA GLY A 142 2.60 4.66 5.64
C GLY A 142 2.68 4.75 4.13
N VAL A 143 1.61 4.35 3.44
CA VAL A 143 1.52 4.50 1.99
C VAL A 143 0.23 5.20 1.61
N PHE A 144 0.34 6.45 1.17
CA PHE A 144 -0.75 7.13 0.48
C PHE A 144 -0.86 6.62 -0.94
N ARG A 145 -2.09 6.45 -1.45
CA ARG A 145 -2.29 6.06 -2.85
C ARG A 145 -3.30 6.92 -3.57
N LYS A 146 -2.91 7.23 -4.80
CA LYS A 146 -3.73 7.81 -5.85
C LYS A 146 -4.71 6.74 -6.38
N GLY A 147 -5.97 7.12 -6.60
CA GLY A 147 -6.96 6.33 -7.31
C GLY A 147 -6.66 6.22 -8.80
N GLY A 148 -7.07 5.10 -9.40
CA GLY A 148 -6.71 4.73 -10.77
C GLY A 148 -5.35 4.02 -10.88
N ALA A 149 -4.82 3.42 -9.81
CA ALA A 149 -3.56 2.67 -9.75
C ALA A 149 -3.45 1.53 -10.77
N GLN A 150 -4.56 0.98 -11.26
CA GLN A 150 -4.53 -0.01 -12.34
C GLN A 150 -4.18 0.59 -13.71
N TYR A 151 -4.29 1.91 -13.88
CA TYR A 151 -4.07 2.63 -15.15
C TYR A 151 -2.80 3.48 -15.13
N GLU A 152 -2.25 3.73 -13.95
CA GLU A 152 -1.14 4.65 -13.74
C GLU A 152 0.09 4.01 -13.10
N ASN A 153 1.25 4.57 -13.44
CA ASN A 153 2.50 4.24 -12.75
C ASN A 153 2.64 5.18 -11.55
N ASN A 154 3.50 4.82 -10.59
CA ASN A 154 3.86 5.68 -9.46
C ASN A 154 2.63 6.20 -8.70
N CYS A 155 1.70 5.30 -8.38
CA CYS A 155 0.47 5.61 -7.65
C CYS A 155 0.65 5.67 -6.13
N GLU A 156 1.89 5.54 -5.63
CA GLU A 156 2.19 5.40 -4.20
C GLU A 156 3.12 6.51 -3.73
N TYR A 157 2.83 7.00 -2.53
CA TYR A 157 3.66 7.96 -1.83
C TYR A 157 3.95 7.45 -0.41
N TYR A 158 5.24 7.24 -0.12
CA TYR A 158 5.68 6.62 1.12
C TYR A 158 6.04 7.67 2.16
N VAL A 159 5.57 7.46 3.38
CA VAL A 159 5.85 8.31 4.55
C VAL A 159 6.21 7.42 5.73
N ILE A 160 6.81 7.99 6.75
CA ILE A 160 7.00 7.32 8.03
C ILE A 160 5.97 7.85 9.02
N GLU A 161 5.41 6.95 9.83
CA GLU A 161 4.76 7.35 11.06
C GLU A 161 5.52 6.78 12.25
N TYR A 162 5.74 7.61 13.26
CA TYR A 162 6.26 7.19 14.55
C TYR A 162 5.19 7.39 15.63
N TRP A 163 5.22 6.57 16.67
CA TRP A 163 4.36 6.77 17.82
C TRP A 163 4.97 7.82 18.74
N SER A 164 4.28 8.95 18.89
CA SER A 164 4.63 9.97 19.88
C SER A 164 3.99 9.60 21.20
N THR A 165 4.80 9.31 22.21
CA THR A 165 4.34 9.09 23.57
C THR A 165 3.80 10.37 24.21
N GLU A 166 4.40 11.52 23.88
CA GLU A 166 3.96 12.86 24.32
C GLU A 166 2.55 13.19 23.84
N LEU A 167 2.26 12.96 22.55
CA LEU A 167 0.95 13.24 21.95
C LEU A 167 -0.02 12.05 22.06
N ASN A 168 0.45 10.90 22.55
CA ASN A 168 -0.26 9.62 22.59
C ASN A 168 -0.94 9.25 21.25
N LYS A 169 -0.21 9.46 20.14
CA LYS A 169 -0.70 9.17 18.80
C LYS A 169 0.43 8.95 17.79
N TRP A 170 0.06 8.41 16.62
CA TRP A 170 0.94 8.38 15.46
C TRP A 170 1.16 9.79 14.90
N VAL A 171 2.38 10.08 14.47
CA VAL A 171 2.75 11.34 13.82
C VAL A 171 3.46 11.03 12.51
N MET A 172 2.99 11.65 11.43
CA MET A 172 3.54 11.48 10.09
C MET A 172 4.72 12.42 9.86
N VAL A 173 5.79 11.86 9.32
CA VAL A 173 6.99 12.56 8.85
C VAL A 173 7.30 12.09 7.43
N ASP A 174 7.44 13.03 6.51
CA ASP A 174 8.06 12.80 5.22
C ASP A 174 9.58 12.73 5.41
N PHE A 175 10.12 11.52 5.40
CA PHE A 175 11.52 11.28 5.68
C PHE A 175 12.47 11.80 4.59
N LEU A 176 11.99 12.04 3.36
CA LEU A 176 12.79 12.63 2.29
C LEU A 176 12.74 14.15 2.32
N ASP A 177 11.63 14.74 2.75
CA ASP A 177 11.52 16.20 2.85
C ASP A 177 11.87 16.75 4.24
N GLN A 178 12.02 15.89 5.26
CA GLN A 178 11.95 16.30 6.68
C GLN A 178 10.64 17.02 7.01
N GLY A 179 9.58 16.59 6.33
CA GLY A 179 8.30 17.26 6.27
C GLY A 179 7.31 16.80 7.32
N TYR A 180 6.50 17.69 7.87
CA TYR A 180 5.37 17.34 8.72
C TYR A 180 4.27 18.42 8.68
N PHE A 181 3.05 18.02 9.00
CA PHE A 181 1.88 18.91 9.03
C PHE A 181 1.49 19.25 10.47
N LEU A 182 0.90 20.43 10.63
CA LEU A 182 0.43 20.95 11.91
C LEU A 182 -1.06 21.29 11.88
N ASP A 183 -1.71 21.15 13.03
CA ASP A 183 -3.00 21.79 13.37
C ASP A 183 -2.85 22.49 14.72
N GLY A 184 -2.68 23.82 14.67
CA GLY A 184 -2.12 24.58 15.80
C GLY A 184 -0.72 24.07 16.13
N ASP A 185 -0.51 23.69 17.39
CA ASP A 185 0.76 23.12 17.87
C ASP A 185 0.84 21.59 17.71
N ASN A 186 -0.25 20.96 17.27
CA ASN A 186 -0.32 19.50 17.14
C ASN A 186 0.25 19.03 15.82
N LYS A 187 1.15 18.04 15.88
CA LYS A 187 1.65 17.34 14.68
C LYS A 187 0.63 16.30 14.24
N LEU A 188 0.41 16.17 12.93
CA LEU A 188 -0.62 15.30 12.38
C LEU A 188 -0.10 13.90 12.04
N SER A 189 -0.94 12.89 12.26
CA SER A 189 -0.85 11.55 11.70
C SER A 189 -1.17 11.56 10.20
N ALA A 190 -0.85 10.48 9.50
CA ALA A 190 -1.14 10.34 8.08
C ALA A 190 -2.66 10.34 7.81
N ILE A 191 -3.44 9.74 8.70
CA ILE A 191 -4.90 9.69 8.56
C ILE A 191 -5.55 11.07 8.81
N GLU A 192 -5.00 11.86 9.73
CA GLU A 192 -5.40 13.25 9.92
C GLU A 192 -5.05 14.10 8.70
N VAL A 193 -3.85 13.93 8.12
CA VAL A 193 -3.45 14.60 6.87
C VAL A 193 -4.39 14.27 5.72
N LEU A 194 -4.77 13.00 5.55
CA LEU A 194 -5.70 12.57 4.50
C LEU A 194 -7.08 13.21 4.65
N LYS A 195 -7.55 13.44 5.88
CA LYS A 195 -8.90 13.96 6.17
C LYS A 195 -8.95 15.49 6.32
N CYS A 196 -7.82 16.15 6.51
CA CYS A 196 -7.79 17.60 6.74
C CYS A 196 -7.99 18.42 5.45
N ASN A 197 -8.26 19.72 5.60
CA ASN A 197 -8.20 20.66 4.49
C ASN A 197 -6.75 21.08 4.23
N LEU A 198 -6.03 20.30 3.42
CA LEU A 198 -4.62 20.52 3.09
C LEU A 198 -4.28 21.96 2.70
N ARG A 199 -5.18 22.69 2.03
CA ARG A 199 -4.91 24.09 1.63
C ARG A 199 -4.64 24.99 2.83
N ARG A 200 -5.33 24.74 3.95
CA ARG A 200 -5.25 25.54 5.17
C ARG A 200 -4.31 24.97 6.23
N THR A 201 -4.00 23.68 6.19
CA THR A 201 -3.15 22.99 7.17
C THR A 201 -1.67 23.37 7.01
N PRO A 202 -1.00 24.05 7.96
CA PRO A 202 0.42 24.39 7.83
C PRO A 202 1.32 23.16 7.58
N TYR A 203 2.38 23.38 6.82
CA TYR A 203 3.40 22.38 6.52
C TYR A 203 4.79 22.97 6.78
N LEU A 204 5.65 22.20 7.44
CA LEU A 204 7.05 22.54 7.67
C LEU A 204 7.92 21.42 7.09
N GLY A 205 8.92 21.79 6.27
CA GLY A 205 9.81 20.85 5.61
C GLY A 205 10.83 21.58 4.72
N ASN A 206 11.64 20.82 3.98
CA ASN A 206 12.63 21.37 3.06
C ASN A 206 12.00 21.95 1.79
N THR A 207 10.90 21.37 1.31
CA THR A 207 10.16 21.86 0.15
C THR A 207 9.18 22.95 0.57
N SER A 208 8.92 23.91 -0.33
CA SER A 208 7.92 24.94 -0.09
C SER A 208 6.55 24.31 0.23
N GLN A 209 5.81 24.91 1.17
CA GLN A 209 4.49 24.42 1.55
C GLN A 209 3.56 24.24 0.35
N GLN A 210 3.59 25.17 -0.60
CA GLN A 210 2.72 25.12 -1.77
C GLN A 210 3.08 23.95 -2.69
N ASP A 211 4.37 23.77 -2.98
CA ASP A 211 4.83 22.71 -3.89
C ASP A 211 4.63 21.33 -3.28
N TYR A 212 4.95 21.19 -2.00
CA TYR A 212 4.78 19.93 -1.28
C TYR A 212 3.30 19.51 -1.26
N LYS A 213 2.40 20.41 -0.85
CA LYS A 213 0.96 20.15 -0.83
C LYS A 213 0.40 19.80 -2.20
N ASN A 214 0.83 20.52 -3.25
CA ASN A 214 0.43 20.23 -4.62
C ASN A 214 0.87 18.82 -5.06
N ASN A 215 2.02 18.35 -4.59
CA ASN A 215 2.52 17.03 -4.91
C ASN A 215 1.76 15.93 -4.14
N ILE A 216 1.72 16.02 -2.81
CA ILE A 216 1.12 14.97 -1.97
C ILE A 216 -0.39 14.84 -2.16
N ASN A 217 -1.11 15.93 -2.46
CA ASN A 217 -2.56 15.93 -2.64
C ASN A 217 -3.03 14.95 -3.73
N LYS A 218 -2.16 14.59 -4.69
CA LYS A 218 -2.46 13.62 -5.76
C LYS A 218 -2.64 12.19 -5.24
N TYR A 219 -2.15 11.89 -4.04
CA TYR A 219 -2.08 10.54 -3.47
C TYR A 219 -3.07 10.33 -2.31
N LEU A 220 -3.90 11.31 -1.97
CA LEU A 220 -4.79 11.24 -0.80
C LEU A 220 -6.17 10.65 -1.14
N ASP A 221 -6.19 9.54 -1.87
CA ASP A 221 -7.42 8.77 -2.10
C ASP A 221 -7.57 7.65 -1.06
N SER A 222 -6.47 6.96 -0.74
CA SER A 222 -6.42 5.95 0.31
C SER A 222 -5.11 6.01 1.10
N TYR A 223 -5.09 5.36 2.26
CA TYR A 223 -3.91 5.24 3.11
C TYR A 223 -3.78 3.82 3.65
N SER A 224 -2.56 3.28 3.63
CA SER A 224 -2.30 1.93 4.09
C SER A 224 -1.14 1.82 5.06
N VAL A 225 -1.26 0.81 5.93
CA VAL A 225 -0.19 0.34 6.81
C VAL A 225 -0.13 -1.19 6.73
N ASN A 226 1.07 -1.75 6.85
CA ASN A 226 1.22 -3.19 6.94
C ASN A 226 0.70 -3.68 8.28
N ILE A 227 0.16 -4.90 8.33
CA ILE A 227 -0.11 -5.59 9.59
C ILE A 227 1.22 -5.96 10.27
N GLU A 228 2.22 -6.37 9.49
CA GLU A 228 3.59 -6.62 9.97
C GLU A 228 4.52 -5.43 9.64
N ASN A 229 4.89 -4.66 10.67
CA ASN A 229 5.79 -3.50 10.58
C ASN A 229 7.21 -3.79 11.06
N SER A 230 7.53 -5.02 11.48
CA SER A 230 8.91 -5.44 11.77
C SER A 230 9.63 -5.98 10.52
N ASN A 231 10.96 -5.98 10.56
CA ASN A 231 11.81 -6.65 9.59
C ASN A 231 12.14 -8.11 9.98
N ALA A 232 11.67 -8.56 11.15
CA ALA A 232 11.77 -9.93 11.65
C ALA A 232 10.60 -10.82 11.18
N ASN A 233 10.57 -12.08 11.66
CA ASN A 233 9.61 -13.15 11.36
C ASN A 233 8.24 -12.66 10.85
N MET A 234 7.99 -12.85 9.55
CA MET A 234 6.76 -12.38 8.91
C MET A 234 5.55 -13.17 9.39
N ARG A 235 4.78 -12.61 10.34
CA ARG A 235 3.52 -13.20 10.81
C ARG A 235 2.38 -12.98 9.83
N SER A 236 2.42 -11.86 9.11
CA SER A 236 1.41 -11.49 8.13
C SER A 236 2.06 -10.75 6.96
N ASN A 237 1.55 -11.03 5.76
CA ASN A 237 1.82 -10.26 4.55
C ASN A 237 0.64 -9.35 4.17
N CYS A 238 -0.38 -9.26 5.02
CA CYS A 238 -1.57 -8.47 4.77
C CYS A 238 -1.36 -6.99 5.10
N ILE A 239 -2.12 -6.15 4.41
CA ILE A 239 -2.13 -4.69 4.57
C ILE A 239 -3.54 -4.25 4.97
N VAL A 240 -3.64 -3.27 5.85
CA VAL A 240 -4.90 -2.58 6.12
C VAL A 240 -4.91 -1.27 5.35
N THR A 241 -6.00 -0.99 4.64
CA THR A 241 -6.17 0.20 3.83
C THR A 241 -7.44 0.95 4.19
N TYR A 242 -7.29 2.19 4.64
CA TYR A 242 -8.38 3.14 4.73
C TYR A 242 -8.71 3.66 3.33
N VAL A 243 -9.97 3.61 2.96
CA VAL A 243 -10.48 4.24 1.73
C VAL A 243 -11.47 5.33 2.08
N LYS A 244 -11.31 6.52 1.48
CA LYS A 244 -12.22 7.64 1.74
C LYS A 244 -13.61 7.42 1.13
N ASN A 245 -13.69 6.67 0.05
CA ASN A 245 -14.90 6.33 -0.70
C ASN A 245 -14.66 5.08 -1.55
N ASP A 246 -15.71 4.60 -2.21
CA ASP A 246 -15.67 3.36 -3.01
C ASP A 246 -14.78 3.51 -4.26
N GLU A 247 -14.60 4.73 -4.77
CA GLU A 247 -13.73 5.03 -5.90
C GLU A 247 -12.24 4.84 -5.57
N ALA A 248 -11.87 4.97 -4.30
CA ALA A 248 -10.51 4.75 -3.81
C ALA A 248 -10.20 3.27 -3.52
N LEU A 249 -11.16 2.35 -3.73
CA LEU A 249 -10.95 0.92 -3.51
C LEU A 249 -10.27 0.27 -4.74
N GLU A 250 -9.05 -0.21 -4.54
CA GLU A 250 -8.22 -0.72 -5.63
C GLU A 250 -7.64 -2.10 -5.32
N ILE A 251 -8.03 -3.10 -6.12
CA ILE A 251 -7.56 -4.48 -5.99
C ILE A 251 -6.59 -4.90 -7.10
N LYS A 252 -6.27 -3.98 -8.04
CA LYS A 252 -5.35 -4.22 -9.16
C LYS A 252 -4.47 -2.99 -9.37
N PHE A 253 -3.21 -3.22 -9.73
CA PHE A 253 -2.22 -2.20 -10.01
C PHE A 253 -1.62 -2.47 -11.40
N LYS A 254 -1.17 -1.42 -12.10
CA LYS A 254 -0.76 -1.52 -13.51
C LYS A 254 0.39 -2.50 -13.76
N ASN A 255 1.45 -2.40 -12.97
CA ASN A 255 2.69 -3.17 -13.17
C ASN A 255 3.06 -4.08 -12.00
N LYS A 256 2.16 -4.24 -11.02
CA LYS A 256 2.42 -5.04 -9.83
C LYS A 256 1.13 -5.63 -9.29
N TYR A 257 1.26 -6.58 -8.39
CA TYR A 257 0.11 -7.11 -7.66
C TYR A 257 0.08 -6.53 -6.26
N PRO A 258 -1.10 -6.10 -5.79
CA PRO A 258 -1.21 -5.70 -4.41
C PRO A 258 -0.93 -6.88 -3.50
N ALA A 259 -0.37 -6.58 -2.34
CA ALA A 259 -0.42 -7.53 -1.24
C ALA A 259 -1.89 -7.78 -0.83
N PRO A 260 -2.21 -8.91 -0.19
CA PRO A 260 -3.53 -9.14 0.34
C PRO A 260 -3.96 -7.96 1.23
N THR A 261 -5.11 -7.36 0.93
CA THR A 261 -5.52 -6.09 1.53
C THR A 261 -6.90 -6.18 2.15
N ILE A 262 -7.00 -5.74 3.40
CA ILE A 262 -8.26 -5.49 4.10
C ILE A 262 -8.61 -4.01 3.95
N PHE A 263 -9.80 -3.72 3.43
CA PHE A 263 -10.27 -2.35 3.25
C PHE A 263 -11.19 -1.94 4.39
N THR A 264 -11.03 -0.72 4.88
CA THR A 264 -11.88 -0.13 5.93
C THR A 264 -12.25 1.31 5.58
N LYS A 265 -13.37 1.77 6.12
CA LYS A 265 -13.75 3.19 6.16
C LYS A 265 -13.54 3.82 7.54
N GLN A 266 -13.03 3.05 8.50
CA GLN A 266 -12.79 3.47 9.88
C GLN A 266 -11.31 3.83 10.08
N THR A 267 -11.06 4.83 10.93
CA THR A 267 -9.69 5.28 11.22
C THR A 267 -9.08 4.60 12.45
N GLN A 268 -9.89 3.93 13.27
CA GLN A 268 -9.50 3.36 14.56
C GLN A 268 -8.25 2.47 14.52
N LEU A 269 -8.05 1.67 13.47
CA LEU A 269 -6.86 0.83 13.33
C LEU A 269 -5.58 1.65 13.12
N PHE A 270 -5.68 2.80 12.47
CA PHE A 270 -4.57 3.70 12.21
C PHE A 270 -4.25 4.55 13.45
N GLU A 271 -5.19 4.74 14.36
CA GLU A 271 -5.00 5.48 15.61
C GLU A 271 -4.53 4.59 16.77
N LYS A 272 -4.59 3.27 16.60
CA LYS A 272 -4.24 2.27 17.63
C LYS A 272 -2.80 2.41 18.11
N SER A 273 -2.61 2.47 19.42
CA SER A 273 -1.30 2.44 20.08
C SER A 273 -0.55 1.14 19.77
N PRO A 274 0.77 1.20 19.50
CA PRO A 274 1.61 0.01 19.31
C PRO A 274 1.83 -0.79 20.60
N PHE A 275 1.36 -0.30 21.75
CA PHE A 275 1.49 -0.92 23.06
C PHE A 275 0.18 -1.54 23.58
N ASN A 276 -0.94 -1.36 22.86
CA ASN A 276 -2.22 -1.89 23.29
C ASN A 276 -2.38 -3.36 22.87
N ASP A 277 -2.81 -4.19 23.81
CA ASP A 277 -3.17 -5.58 23.56
C ASP A 277 -4.53 -5.72 22.87
N LEU A 278 -4.84 -6.95 22.45
CA LEU A 278 -6.07 -7.36 21.76
C LEU A 278 -7.33 -6.93 22.51
N LEU A 279 -8.24 -6.30 21.77
CA LEU A 279 -9.59 -5.97 22.21
C LEU A 279 -10.56 -6.92 21.50
N LYS A 280 -10.91 -8.06 22.12
CA LYS A 280 -11.97 -8.98 21.67
C LYS A 280 -11.77 -9.65 20.29
N ASP A 281 -12.57 -10.66 20.02
CA ASP A 281 -12.66 -11.32 18.70
C ASP A 281 -13.60 -10.55 17.77
N ASP A 282 -13.30 -10.62 16.47
CA ASP A 282 -14.19 -10.14 15.40
C ASP A 282 -15.52 -10.91 15.43
N SER A 283 -16.60 -10.17 15.20
CA SER A 283 -17.98 -10.66 15.14
C SER A 283 -18.30 -11.39 13.84
N LYS A 284 -17.58 -11.10 12.75
CA LYS A 284 -17.75 -11.72 11.43
C LYS A 284 -16.43 -11.93 10.71
N GLU A 285 -16.51 -12.60 9.57
CA GLU A 285 -15.41 -12.92 8.68
C GLU A 285 -15.46 -12.04 7.43
N TYR A 286 -14.27 -11.74 6.91
CA TYR A 286 -14.06 -10.84 5.78
C TYR A 286 -13.46 -11.59 4.61
N LEU A 287 -13.88 -11.26 3.40
CA LEU A 287 -13.23 -11.69 2.16
C LEU A 287 -11.87 -10.99 2.02
N LEU A 288 -10.85 -11.77 1.70
CA LEU A 288 -9.54 -11.29 1.29
C LEU A 288 -9.36 -11.65 -0.18
N ILE A 289 -9.42 -10.64 -1.06
CA ILE A 289 -9.34 -10.81 -2.52
C ILE A 289 -8.02 -10.22 -3.01
N THR A 290 -7.22 -11.05 -3.68
CA THR A 290 -5.96 -10.62 -4.30
C THR A 290 -5.97 -10.95 -5.78
N VAL A 291 -5.63 -10.00 -6.64
CA VAL A 291 -5.46 -10.22 -8.08
C VAL A 291 -4.01 -10.62 -8.36
N SER A 292 -3.78 -11.58 -9.26
CA SER A 292 -2.45 -12.03 -9.71
C SER A 292 -2.42 -12.28 -11.23
N LYS A 293 -1.22 -12.49 -11.82
CA LYS A 293 -1.09 -12.94 -13.22
C LYS A 293 -1.68 -14.33 -13.39
N LEU A 294 -2.30 -14.56 -14.53
CA LEU A 294 -2.36 -15.87 -15.15
C LEU A 294 -1.23 -15.96 -16.18
N ILE A 295 -0.31 -16.90 -15.99
CA ILE A 295 0.86 -17.11 -16.84
C ILE A 295 0.64 -18.39 -17.65
N GLU A 296 0.98 -18.37 -18.93
CA GLU A 296 1.03 -19.58 -19.76
C GLU A 296 2.27 -20.39 -19.39
N GLU A 297 2.08 -21.57 -18.79
CA GLU A 297 3.19 -22.48 -18.50
C GLU A 297 3.72 -23.09 -19.80
N ASN A 298 4.95 -22.73 -20.20
CA ASN A 298 5.64 -23.41 -21.28
C ASN A 298 6.02 -24.82 -20.81
N LYS A 299 5.26 -25.84 -21.23
CA LYS A 299 5.61 -27.25 -21.06
C LYS A 299 6.73 -27.65 -22.04
N ASP A 300 7.95 -27.23 -21.77
CA ASP A 300 9.14 -27.80 -22.43
C ASP A 300 10.05 -28.52 -21.41
N LYS A 301 9.82 -29.84 -21.35
CA LYS A 301 10.74 -30.97 -21.10
C LYS A 301 11.44 -31.15 -19.74
N SER A 302 10.92 -32.14 -19.01
CA SER A 302 11.57 -33.29 -18.33
C SER A 302 12.81 -33.09 -17.45
N ASP A 303 12.64 -33.44 -16.17
CA ASP A 303 13.48 -34.30 -15.33
C ASP A 303 15.01 -34.19 -15.43
N SER A 304 15.62 -33.57 -14.42
CA SER A 304 16.61 -34.24 -13.56
C SER A 304 17.02 -33.36 -12.38
N ASP A 305 17.30 -34.02 -11.27
CA ASP A 305 17.74 -33.54 -9.96
C ASP A 305 18.61 -32.28 -9.96
N THR A 306 18.29 -31.31 -9.09
CA THR A 306 19.07 -31.05 -7.86
C THR A 306 18.45 -29.94 -7.01
N LEU A 307 18.28 -30.21 -5.73
CA LEU A 307 18.27 -29.22 -4.66
C LEU A 307 19.52 -28.33 -4.78
N LYS A 308 19.37 -27.02 -5.07
CA LYS A 308 20.24 -25.95 -4.56
C LYS A 308 19.48 -24.63 -4.43
N THR A 309 19.49 -24.11 -3.21
CA THR A 309 19.47 -22.69 -2.87
C THR A 309 20.37 -21.88 -3.81
N GLU A 310 19.88 -20.75 -4.33
CA GLU A 310 20.57 -19.44 -4.38
C GLU A 310 19.93 -18.47 -5.39
N THR A 311 19.76 -17.22 -4.91
CA THR A 311 19.79 -15.96 -5.67
C THR A 311 19.15 -15.93 -7.07
N ASN A 312 17.90 -15.45 -7.13
CA ASN A 312 17.31 -14.98 -8.38
C ASN A 312 18.04 -13.71 -8.87
N SER A 313 19.07 -13.92 -9.69
CA SER A 313 19.40 -12.99 -10.77
C SER A 313 18.23 -13.03 -11.77
N ILE A 314 17.61 -11.87 -11.98
CA ILE A 314 16.53 -11.68 -12.96
C ILE A 314 17.16 -11.77 -14.35
N GLY A 315 17.22 -12.99 -14.90
CA GLY A 315 17.37 -13.25 -16.32
C GLY A 315 16.00 -13.38 -16.96
N ASP A 316 15.79 -12.64 -18.05
CA ASP A 316 14.55 -12.49 -18.81
C ASP A 316 13.91 -13.82 -19.30
N LYS A 317 13.22 -14.55 -18.43
CA LYS A 317 12.13 -15.42 -18.88
C LYS A 317 10.92 -14.52 -19.15
N LYS A 318 10.66 -14.23 -20.44
CA LYS A 318 9.43 -13.56 -20.87
C LYS A 318 8.23 -14.47 -20.61
N GLU A 319 7.71 -14.42 -19.39
CA GLU A 319 6.42 -15.01 -19.02
C GLU A 319 5.31 -14.38 -19.88
N LYS A 320 4.60 -15.20 -20.64
CA LYS A 320 3.45 -14.74 -21.41
C LYS A 320 2.24 -14.64 -20.48
N ILE A 321 1.83 -13.42 -20.17
CA ILE A 321 0.65 -13.12 -19.37
C ILE A 321 -0.58 -13.32 -20.25
N ILE A 322 -1.45 -14.25 -19.88
CA ILE A 322 -2.65 -14.61 -20.65
C ILE A 322 -3.95 -14.19 -19.96
N GLY A 323 -3.88 -13.64 -18.75
CA GLY A 323 -5.05 -13.13 -18.05
C GLY A 323 -4.80 -12.71 -16.61
N ASP A 324 -5.90 -12.54 -15.87
CA ASP A 324 -5.90 -12.24 -14.45
C ASP A 324 -6.50 -13.43 -13.69
N LYS A 325 -5.90 -13.76 -12.55
CA LYS A 325 -6.41 -14.72 -11.58
C LYS A 325 -6.76 -13.97 -10.30
N ILE A 326 -7.78 -14.42 -9.59
CA ILE A 326 -8.08 -13.99 -8.23
C ILE A 326 -7.80 -15.12 -7.26
N MET A 327 -7.14 -14.78 -6.14
CA MET A 327 -7.10 -15.59 -4.93
C MET A 327 -8.15 -15.04 -3.97
N ILE A 328 -8.97 -15.94 -3.43
CA ILE A 328 -10.04 -15.64 -2.49
C ILE A 328 -9.77 -16.42 -1.21
N SER A 329 -9.64 -15.71 -0.10
CA SER A 329 -9.51 -16.26 1.25
C SER A 329 -10.52 -15.61 2.19
N ALA A 330 -10.72 -16.20 3.35
CA ALA A 330 -11.45 -15.57 4.46
C ALA A 330 -10.47 -15.12 5.54
N PHE A 331 -10.74 -13.97 6.15
CA PHE A 331 -9.92 -13.32 7.17
C PHE A 331 -10.76 -13.04 8.41
N LYS A 332 -10.19 -13.26 9.59
CA LYS A 332 -10.78 -12.91 10.87
C LYS A 332 -9.69 -12.58 11.89
N ASN A 333 -9.93 -11.56 12.71
CA ASN A 333 -9.00 -10.99 13.67
C ASN A 333 -7.74 -10.47 12.96
N ASP A 334 -6.71 -11.29 12.85
CA ASP A 334 -5.40 -10.96 12.30
C ASP A 334 -4.87 -12.06 11.34
N LYS A 335 -5.69 -13.05 11.00
CA LYS A 335 -5.27 -14.25 10.27
C LYS A 335 -6.26 -14.73 9.20
N VAL A 336 -5.71 -15.44 8.22
CA VAL A 336 -6.50 -16.18 7.23
C VAL A 336 -7.09 -17.44 7.88
N LEU A 337 -8.36 -17.72 7.58
CA LEU A 337 -9.06 -18.90 8.08
C LEU A 337 -8.62 -20.17 7.36
N LYS A 338 -8.53 -21.27 8.11
CA LYS A 338 -8.21 -22.59 7.55
C LYS A 338 -9.34 -23.16 6.72
N SER A 339 -10.60 -22.91 7.09
CA SER A 339 -11.75 -23.31 6.29
C SER A 339 -12.88 -22.28 6.36
N PHE A 340 -13.65 -22.20 5.28
CA PHE A 340 -14.79 -21.28 5.08
C PHE A 340 -15.63 -21.75 3.89
N TYR A 341 -16.77 -21.11 3.62
CA TYR A 341 -17.62 -21.43 2.48
C TYR A 341 -17.72 -20.26 1.51
N LEU A 342 -17.67 -20.56 0.20
CA LEU A 342 -17.87 -19.57 -0.85
C LEU A 342 -19.01 -19.96 -1.78
N SER A 343 -19.82 -18.98 -2.17
CA SER A 343 -20.70 -19.06 -3.33
C SER A 343 -20.19 -18.08 -4.40
N ILE A 344 -20.10 -18.54 -5.64
CA ILE A 344 -19.66 -17.71 -6.78
C ILE A 344 -20.79 -17.66 -7.79
N ASN A 345 -21.22 -16.45 -8.14
CA ASN A 345 -22.32 -16.21 -9.08
C ASN A 345 -23.63 -16.91 -8.68
N GLY A 346 -23.89 -17.05 -7.37
CA GLY A 346 -25.11 -17.69 -6.85
C GLY A 346 -25.10 -19.22 -6.91
N SER A 347 -23.93 -19.85 -7.09
CA SER A 347 -23.78 -21.30 -6.91
C SER A 347 -24.09 -21.73 -5.47
N GLU A 348 -24.26 -23.03 -5.26
CA GLU A 348 -24.24 -23.58 -3.89
C GLU A 348 -22.92 -23.25 -3.18
N PHE A 349 -22.97 -23.18 -1.85
CA PHE A 349 -21.81 -22.93 -1.02
C PHE A 349 -20.86 -24.12 -1.04
N GLU A 350 -19.64 -23.87 -1.51
CA GLU A 350 -18.54 -24.83 -1.53
C GLU A 350 -17.64 -24.59 -0.33
N LYS A 351 -17.30 -25.66 0.41
CA LYS A 351 -16.30 -25.59 1.48
C LYS A 351 -14.90 -25.45 0.88
N ILE A 352 -14.18 -24.42 1.30
CA ILE A 352 -12.82 -24.10 0.86
C ILE A 352 -11.85 -24.29 2.02
N GLU A 353 -10.69 -24.87 1.73
CA GLU A 353 -9.58 -24.99 2.67
C GLU A 353 -8.49 -23.97 2.29
N ASN A 354 -8.17 -23.05 3.20
CA ASN A 354 -7.23 -21.92 3.10
C ASN A 354 -7.54 -20.84 2.04
N TYR A 355 -7.64 -21.21 0.77
CA TYR A 355 -7.92 -20.26 -0.33
C TYR A 355 -8.47 -20.95 -1.57
N LYS A 356 -9.18 -20.19 -2.40
CA LYS A 356 -9.62 -20.60 -3.73
C LYS A 356 -9.00 -19.71 -4.78
N GLU A 357 -8.47 -20.32 -5.83
CA GLU A 357 -8.04 -19.60 -7.03
C GLU A 357 -9.10 -19.69 -8.12
N ARG A 358 -9.26 -18.59 -8.87
CA ARG A 358 -10.17 -18.55 -10.01
C ARG A 358 -9.63 -17.62 -11.10
N VAL A 359 -9.70 -18.07 -12.35
CA VAL A 359 -9.47 -17.17 -13.50
C VAL A 359 -10.61 -16.16 -13.55
N LEU A 360 -10.26 -14.87 -13.60
CA LEU A 360 -11.26 -13.82 -13.72
C LEU A 360 -11.62 -13.68 -15.20
N GLU A 361 -12.80 -14.20 -15.56
CA GLU A 361 -13.36 -14.09 -16.90
C GLU A 361 -13.97 -12.71 -17.14
N LYS A 362 -14.17 -12.34 -18.41
CA LYS A 362 -14.83 -11.09 -18.77
C LYS A 362 -16.29 -11.11 -18.30
N GLY A 363 -16.74 -10.00 -17.73
CA GLY A 363 -18.09 -9.84 -17.18
C GLY A 363 -18.10 -9.75 -15.66
N THR A 364 -19.29 -9.92 -15.09
CA THR A 364 -19.53 -9.74 -13.66
C THR A 364 -19.33 -11.05 -12.89
N THR A 365 -18.56 -10.98 -11.81
CA THR A 365 -18.33 -12.05 -10.84
C THR A 365 -18.79 -11.58 -9.47
N LYS A 366 -19.75 -12.28 -8.87
CA LYS A 366 -20.18 -12.08 -7.47
C LYS A 366 -19.58 -13.18 -6.60
N ILE A 367 -19.02 -12.80 -5.46
CA ILE A 367 -18.37 -13.69 -4.49
C ILE A 367 -19.03 -13.44 -3.14
N ASP A 368 -19.65 -14.47 -2.59
CA ASP A 368 -20.27 -14.43 -1.27
C ASP A 368 -19.51 -15.36 -0.31
N LEU A 369 -19.25 -14.87 0.90
CA LEU A 369 -18.62 -15.61 2.00
C LEU A 369 -19.68 -16.08 2.99
N SER A 370 -19.53 -17.30 3.49
CA SER A 370 -20.34 -17.87 4.57
C SER A 370 -19.47 -18.66 5.55
N THR A 371 -19.90 -18.72 6.80
CA THR A 371 -19.30 -19.53 7.87
C THR A 371 -20.02 -20.85 8.09
N ASP A 372 -21.33 -20.86 7.91
CA ASP A 372 -22.21 -22.02 8.15
C ASP A 372 -22.59 -22.75 6.86
N GLY A 373 -22.20 -22.22 5.70
CA GLY A 373 -22.55 -22.77 4.39
C GLY A 373 -23.96 -22.38 3.92
N SER A 374 -24.60 -21.41 4.57
CA SER A 374 -25.98 -21.00 4.27
C SER A 374 -26.20 -19.48 4.34
N THR A 375 -25.63 -18.81 5.34
CA THR A 375 -25.80 -17.37 5.60
C THR A 375 -24.64 -16.59 4.99
N VAL A 376 -24.95 -15.58 4.19
CA VAL A 376 -23.94 -14.67 3.63
C VAL A 376 -23.48 -13.69 4.71
N VAL A 377 -22.20 -13.68 5.04
CA VAL A 377 -21.60 -12.75 6.02
C VAL A 377 -20.85 -11.58 5.36
N SER A 378 -20.33 -11.79 4.14
CA SER A 378 -19.63 -10.77 3.34
C SER A 378 -19.87 -11.02 1.85
N SER A 379 -19.91 -9.96 1.04
CA SER A 379 -20.18 -10.07 -0.40
C SER A 379 -19.44 -9.02 -1.21
N VAL A 380 -18.87 -9.43 -2.35
CA VAL A 380 -18.17 -8.55 -3.28
C VAL A 380 -18.61 -8.85 -4.71
N THR A 381 -18.84 -7.78 -5.49
CA THR A 381 -19.13 -7.89 -6.94
C THR A 381 -18.06 -7.17 -7.73
N ILE A 382 -17.42 -7.89 -8.64
CA ILE A 382 -16.32 -7.43 -9.49
C ILE A 382 -16.73 -7.56 -10.95
N ASP A 383 -16.41 -6.57 -11.77
CA ASP A 383 -16.66 -6.56 -13.21
C ASP A 383 -15.33 -6.44 -13.95
N LYS A 384 -15.00 -7.45 -14.76
CA LYS A 384 -13.82 -7.42 -15.63
C LYS A 384 -14.25 -7.02 -17.04
N LYS A 385 -13.75 -5.88 -17.51
CA LYS A 385 -14.12 -5.30 -18.82
C LYS A 385 -13.28 -5.79 -19.98
#